data_AF-A0A438CAF8-F1
#
_entry.id   AF-A0A438CAF8-F1
#
_cell.length_a   1.000
_cell.length_b   1.000
_cell.length_c   1.000
_cell.angle_alpha   90.00
_cell.angle_beta   90.00
_cell.angle_gamma   90.00
#
_symmetry.space_group_name_H-M   'P 1'
#
loop_
_entity.id
_entity.type
_entity.pdbx_description
1 polymer ?
#
loop_
_entity_poly.entity_id
_entity_poly.type
_entity_poly.pdbx_seq_one_letter_code
_entity_poly.pdbx_strand_id
1 'polypeptide(L)' 'MPIMDGFEATKELRSMGVTSMIVGVTSRSQDSEIQAFMKSGLNACYVKPLNAEKVTAVLNELKNN' A
#
# COMPACT_ATOMS: atom_id res chain seq x y z
N MET A 1 -12.09 2.15 -4.36
CA MET A 1 -12.48 3.48 -3.86
C MET A 1 -13.32 4.11 -4.95
N PRO A 2 -14.49 4.69 -4.66
CA PRO A 2 -15.41 5.16 -5.70
C PRO A 2 -15.11 6.56 -6.25
N ILE A 3 -14.29 7.38 -5.55
CA ILE A 3 -14.05 8.78 -5.91
C ILE A 3 -12.60 9.03 -6.38
N MET A 4 -11.61 8.43 -5.72
CA MET A 4 -10.17 8.59 -6.02
C MET A 4 -9.49 7.22 -5.98
N ASP A 5 -8.51 6.97 -6.83
CA ASP A 5 -7.75 5.71 -6.80
C ASP A 5 -6.64 5.73 -5.73
N GLY A 6 -6.27 4.55 -5.23
CA GLY A 6 -5.20 4.40 -4.23
C GLY A 6 -3.84 4.91 -4.70
N PHE A 7 -3.57 4.90 -6.02
CA PHE A 7 -2.34 5.48 -6.56
C PHE A 7 -2.27 6.99 -6.36
N GLU A 8 -3.36 7.69 -6.70
CA GLU A 8 -3.44 9.15 -6.59
C GLU A 8 -3.37 9.57 -5.12
N ALA A 9 -4.14 8.89 -4.27
CA ALA A 9 -4.11 9.10 -2.83
C ALA A 9 -2.69 8.92 -2.26
N THR A 10 -1.96 7.87 -2.68
CA THR A 10 -0.59 7.64 -2.18
C THR A 10 0.36 8.74 -2.64
N LYS A 11 0.30 9.14 -3.92
CA LYS A 11 1.15 10.22 -4.44
C LYS A 11 0.87 11.54 -3.71
N GLU A 12 -0.39 11.84 -3.46
CA GLU A 12 -0.79 13.05 -2.75
C GLU A 12 -0.26 13.03 -1.31
N LEU A 13 -0.44 11.93 -0.57
CA LEU A 13 0.14 11.76 0.77
C LEU A 13 1.66 11.95 0.78
N ARG A 14 2.38 11.39 -0.20
CA ARG A 14 3.84 11.60 -0.30
C ARG A 14 4.21 13.03 -0.65
N SER A 15 3.45 13.70 -1.51
CA SER A 15 3.65 15.11 -1.84
C SER A 15 3.42 16.04 -0.64
N MET A 16 2.53 15.65 0.28
CA MET A 16 2.32 16.34 1.56
C MET A 16 3.44 16.09 2.58
N GLY A 17 4.46 15.31 2.23
CA GLY A 17 5.59 15.00 3.12
C GLY A 17 5.32 13.88 4.13
N VAL A 18 4.29 13.05 3.92
CA VAL A 18 4.05 11.88 4.77
C VAL A 18 5.21 10.90 4.60
N THR A 19 5.92 10.61 5.68
CA THR A 19 7.03 9.64 5.73
C THR A 19 6.64 8.33 6.40
N SER A 20 5.48 8.26 7.04
CA SER A 20 4.95 7.05 7.65
C SER A 20 4.82 5.91 6.64
N MET A 21 4.84 4.68 7.12
CA MET A 21 4.61 3.51 6.27
C MET A 21 3.20 3.57 5.68
N ILE A 22 3.09 3.41 4.36
CA ILE A 22 1.82 3.31 3.64
C ILE A 22 1.75 1.94 2.99
N VAL A 23 0.70 1.19 3.30
CA VAL A 23 0.46 -0.16 2.78
C VAL A 23 -0.82 -0.17 1.95
N GLY A 24 -0.70 -0.59 0.69
CA GLY A 24 -1.82 -0.71 -0.24
C GLY A 24 -2.55 -2.04 -0.08
N VAL A 25 -3.86 -2.04 -0.31
CA VAL A 25 -4.66 -3.27 -0.38
C VAL A 25 -5.52 -3.25 -1.64
N THR A 26 -5.23 -4.15 -2.58
CA THR A 26 -5.85 -4.18 -3.91
C THR A 26 -6.72 -5.43 -4.10
N SER A 27 -7.84 -5.30 -4.82
CA SER A 27 -8.61 -6.47 -5.28
C SER A 27 -8.02 -7.12 -6.53
N ARG A 28 -7.04 -6.46 -7.15
CA ARG A 28 -6.44 -6.92 -8.40
C ARG A 28 -5.12 -7.59 -8.10
N SER A 29 -4.88 -8.76 -8.70
CA SER A 29 -3.72 -9.61 -8.44
C SER A 29 -2.69 -9.56 -9.56
N GLN A 30 -2.77 -8.58 -10.47
CA GLN A 30 -1.85 -8.51 -11.59
C GLN A 30 -0.57 -7.77 -11.18
N ASP A 31 0.58 -8.43 -11.36
CA ASP A 31 1.88 -7.92 -10.91
C ASP A 31 2.21 -6.52 -11.47
N SER A 32 1.79 -6.23 -12.71
CA SER A 32 1.97 -4.91 -13.33
C SER A 32 1.31 -3.78 -12.54
N GLU A 33 0.12 -4.03 -12.00
CA GLU A 33 -0.63 -3.06 -11.20
C GLU A 33 -0.02 -2.92 -9.80
N ILE A 34 0.44 -4.01 -9.20
CA ILE A 34 1.16 -3.99 -7.93
C ILE A 34 2.45 -3.17 -8.07
N GLN A 35 3.21 -3.37 -9.16
CA GLN A 35 4.42 -2.60 -9.43
C GLN A 35 4.14 -1.11 -9.63
N ALA A 36 3.05 -0.77 -10.32
CA ALA A 36 2.62 0.63 -10.42
C ALA A 36 2.24 1.20 -9.04
N PHE A 37 1.65 0.38 -8.15
CA PHE A 37 1.25 0.76 -6.80
C PHE A 37 2.50 1.09 -5.98
N MET A 38 3.53 0.24 -6.06
CA MET A 38 4.81 0.49 -5.40
C MET A 38 5.49 1.77 -5.89
N LYS A 39 5.46 2.04 -7.21
CA LYS A 39 6.01 3.28 -7.80
C LYS A 39 5.33 4.57 -7.32
N SER A 40 4.12 4.48 -6.76
CA SER A 40 3.43 5.64 -6.17
C SER A 40 3.98 6.05 -4.80
N GLY A 41 4.86 5.24 -4.20
CA GLY A 41 5.47 5.49 -2.89
C GLY A 41 4.92 4.62 -1.77
N LEU A 42 4.33 3.46 -2.08
CA LEU A 42 3.95 2.46 -1.09
C LEU A 42 5.15 1.68 -0.57
N ASN A 43 5.06 1.25 0.67
CA ASN A 43 6.05 0.36 1.30
C ASN A 43 5.74 -1.12 1.03
N ALA A 44 4.45 -1.47 0.97
CA ALA A 44 3.99 -2.81 0.66
C ALA A 44 2.59 -2.75 0.01
N CYS A 45 2.22 -3.82 -0.69
CA CYS A 45 0.89 -3.96 -1.28
C CYS A 45 0.41 -5.41 -1.14
N TYR A 46 -0.83 -5.59 -0.67
CA TYR A 46 -1.44 -6.91 -0.48
C TYR A 46 -2.71 -7.07 -1.30
N VAL A 47 -2.90 -8.27 -1.86
CA VAL A 47 -4.16 -8.62 -2.53
C VAL A 47 -5.23 -8.94 -1.49
N LYS A 48 -6.47 -8.53 -1.74
CA LYS A 48 -7.65 -8.87 -0.91
C LYS A 48 -7.94 -10.39 -0.95
N PRO A 49 -8.57 -10.95 0.09
CA PRO A 49 -8.95 -10.29 1.34
C PRO A 49 -7.72 -10.02 2.23
N LEU A 50 -7.82 -8.96 3.03
CA LEU A 50 -6.89 -8.71 4.11
C LEU A 50 -7.19 -9.71 5.24
N ASN A 51 -6.15 -10.37 5.76
CA ASN A 51 -6.27 -11.34 6.84
C ASN A 51 -5.29 -10.99 7.97
N ALA A 52 -5.45 -11.65 9.13
CA ALA A 52 -4.63 -11.38 10.31
C ALA A 52 -3.14 -11.61 10.04
N GLU A 53 -2.79 -12.59 9.21
CA GLU A 53 -1.39 -12.89 8.84
C GLU A 53 -0.74 -11.73 8.08
N LYS A 54 -1.41 -11.18 7.06
CA LYS A 54 -0.93 -10.02 6.30
C LYS A 54 -0.75 -8.79 7.20
N VAL A 55 -1.69 -8.55 8.11
CA VAL A 55 -1.57 -7.44 9.08
C VAL A 55 -0.40 -7.68 10.03
N THR A 56 -0.22 -8.92 10.50
CA THR A 56 0.90 -9.28 11.38
C THR A 56 2.25 -9.09 10.67
N ALA A 57 2.34 -9.43 9.39
CA ALA A 57 3.54 -9.19 8.58
C ALA A 57 3.90 -7.70 8.54
N VAL A 58 2.93 -6.83 8.24
CA VAL A 58 3.14 -5.36 8.25
C VAL A 58 3.58 -4.85 9.61
N LEU A 59 2.95 -5.32 10.69
CA LEU A 59 3.30 -4.92 12.04
C LEU A 59 4.71 -5.38 12.43
N ASN A 60 5.16 -6.54 11.95
CA ASN A 60 6.51 -7.02 12.17
C ASN A 60 7.53 -6.21 11.37
N GLU A 61 7.23 -5.83 10.13
CA GLU A 61 8.06 -4.92 9.34
C GLU A 61 8.22 -3.56 10.01
N LEU A 62 7.15 -3.02 10.60
CA LEU A 62 7.19 -1.76 11.36
C LEU A 62 8.07 -1.82 12.61
N LYS A 63 8.10 -2.97 13.31
CA LYS A 63 8.91 -3.14 14.54
C LYS A 63 10.41 -3.24 14.27
N ASN A 64 10.79 -3.59 13.03
CA ASN A 64 12.18 -3.81 12.64
C ASN A 64 12.85 -2.55 12.05
N ASN A 65 12.14 -1.42 12.02
CA ASN A 65 12.59 -0.11 11.53
C ASN A 65 12.74 0.87 12.69
#